data_AF-A0ABD5Q926-F1
#
_entry.id   AF-A0ABD5Q926-F1
#
_cell.length_a   1.000
_cell.length_b   1.000
_cell.length_c   1.000
_cell.angle_alpha   90.00
_cell.angle_beta   90.00
_cell.angle_gamma   90.00
#
_symmetry.space_group_name_H-M   'P 1'
#
loop_
_entity.id
_entity.type
_entity.pdbx_description
1 polymer ?
#
loop_
_entity_poly.entity_id
_entity_poly.type
_entity_poly.pdbx_seq_one_letter_code
_entity_poly.pdbx_strand_id
1 'polypeptide(L)'
;MIPLPTPIAFVSRTVLQIQVPDYLQDTVADIVGFIPAIVGALLILLIGWILGRILGGIVTRVLEGIGLSSYTRNTPVDRDGGIASAIGTLIAYIVYFYAALAAADVLGISMLSELFSEIGAFLPLIFSAAIVLVIGFIIGRTVGDLVAQIVDGFGFSTYARGTPLENITRSAGGIGNAIGSLVEYFIYFLTALAVADIVQIPALSELLNDFAAFIPALIGGILVLIVGVFLANRLEEIVANTDRSRLTSLAGLGVKLFVYYITITIALDTVGFATGVLTTFFTAAVTAFFGALGVALALGIGIGVGWGSKDYVAENIDRWVANARGSVSELNNEPDTGPNDEFDSSGPTDD
;
A
#
# COMPACT_ATOMS: atom_id res chain seq x y z
N MET A 1 45.75 95.60 68.04
CA MET A 1 46.25 94.37 67.40
C MET A 1 45.09 93.39 67.32
N ILE A 2 44.60 93.12 66.11
CA ILE A 2 43.39 92.33 65.83
C ILE A 2 43.83 90.88 65.54
N PRO A 3 43.20 89.84 66.11
CA PRO A 3 43.55 88.46 65.80
C PRO A 3 43.08 88.07 64.39
N LEU A 4 43.93 87.34 63.67
CA LEU A 4 43.67 86.82 62.32
C LEU A 4 42.59 85.73 62.32
N PRO A 5 41.78 85.62 61.24
CA PRO A 5 40.74 84.61 61.11
C PRO A 5 41.33 83.21 60.86
N THR A 6 40.63 82.18 61.33
CA THR A 6 40.94 80.76 61.11
C THR A 6 40.86 80.37 59.63
N PRO A 7 41.65 79.40 59.16
CA PRO A 7 41.55 78.92 57.78
C PRO A 7 40.25 78.15 57.55
N ILE A 8 39.62 78.46 56.42
CA ILE A 8 38.38 77.89 55.90
C ILE A 8 38.61 76.41 55.55
N ALA A 9 37.71 75.55 56.01
CA ALA A 9 37.68 74.14 55.64
C ALA A 9 37.58 74.00 54.11
N PHE A 10 38.57 73.35 53.50
CA PHE A 10 38.51 72.96 52.10
C PHE A 10 37.36 71.97 51.94
N VAL A 11 36.28 72.41 51.29
CA VAL A 11 35.24 71.52 50.77
C VAL A 11 35.94 70.62 49.75
N SER A 12 36.16 69.36 50.12
CA SER A 12 36.60 68.33 49.20
C SER A 12 35.67 68.35 48.00
N ARG A 13 36.21 68.75 46.84
CA ARG A 13 35.48 68.63 45.57
C ARG A 13 35.30 67.13 45.33
N THR A 14 34.14 66.60 45.71
CA THR A 14 33.69 65.29 45.24
C THR A 14 33.53 65.44 43.74
N VAL A 15 34.56 65.04 43.01
CA VAL A 15 34.49 64.85 41.57
C VAL A 15 33.36 63.84 41.37
N LEU A 16 32.25 64.25 40.75
CA LEU A 16 31.23 63.34 40.28
C LEU A 16 31.91 62.45 39.24
N GLN A 17 32.45 61.32 39.69
CA GLN A 17 32.80 60.21 38.82
C GLN A 17 31.49 59.80 38.16
N ILE A 18 31.29 60.25 36.92
CA ILE A 18 30.26 59.71 36.05
C ILE A 18 30.67 58.26 35.84
N GLN A 19 30.12 57.40 36.68
CA GLN A 19 30.33 55.97 36.61
C GLN A 19 29.60 55.53 35.36
N VAL A 20 30.37 55.36 34.26
CA VAL A 20 29.84 54.84 33.01
C VAL A 20 29.18 53.52 33.38
N PRO A 21 27.85 53.40 33.20
CA PRO A 21 27.15 52.20 33.61
C PRO A 21 27.76 50.98 32.92
N ASP A 22 27.93 49.90 33.67
CA ASP A 22 28.63 48.69 33.21
C ASP A 22 28.03 48.15 31.89
N TYR A 23 26.72 48.32 31.67
CA TYR A 23 26.04 47.93 30.42
C TYR A 23 26.59 48.61 29.16
N LEU A 24 27.11 49.85 29.24
CA LEU A 24 27.73 50.53 28.10
C LEU A 24 29.14 50.01 27.83
N GLN A 25 29.86 49.61 28.88
CA GLN A 25 31.20 49.04 28.74
C GLN A 25 31.11 47.66 28.09
N ASP A 26 30.14 46.85 28.50
CA ASP A 26 29.88 45.53 27.92
C ASP A 26 29.44 45.63 26.46
N THR A 27 28.51 46.55 26.13
CA THR A 27 28.06 46.76 24.74
C THR A 27 29.20 47.19 23.82
N VAL A 28 30.11 48.05 24.29
CA VAL A 28 31.27 48.50 23.48
C VAL A 28 32.28 47.36 23.31
N ALA A 29 32.51 46.56 24.34
CA ALA A 29 33.38 45.39 24.27
C ALA A 29 32.86 44.36 23.25
N ASP A 30 31.55 44.10 23.24
CA ASP A 30 30.90 43.20 22.28
C ASP A 30 31.03 43.69 20.84
N ILE A 31 30.85 44.99 20.59
CA ILE A 31 31.00 45.59 19.26
C ILE A 31 32.44 45.44 18.75
N VAL A 32 33.44 45.65 19.61
CA VAL A 32 34.86 45.49 19.25
C VAL A 32 35.20 44.03 18.98
N GLY A 33 34.64 43.10 19.75
CA GLY A 33 34.77 41.65 19.54
C GLY A 33 34.10 41.15 18.25
N PHE A 34 33.09 41.87 17.75
CA PHE A 34 32.38 41.53 16.52
C PHE A 34 33.21 41.77 15.25
N ILE A 35 34.17 42.72 15.26
CA ILE A 35 34.98 43.05 14.07
C ILE A 35 35.85 41.85 13.63
N PRO A 36 36.66 41.21 14.51
CA PRO A 36 37.39 40.00 14.14
C PRO A 36 36.48 38.87 13.67
N ALA A 37 35.31 38.70 14.30
CA ALA A 37 34.34 37.67 13.94
C ALA A 37 33.79 37.87 12.52
N ILE A 38 33.43 39.11 12.14
CA ILE A 38 32.99 39.43 10.77
C ILE A 38 34.09 39.09 9.76
N VAL A 39 35.34 39.46 10.04
CA VAL A 39 36.46 39.16 9.13
C VAL A 39 36.65 37.65 8.98
N GLY A 40 36.59 36.90 10.09
CA GLY A 40 36.65 35.44 10.06
C GLY A 40 35.52 34.81 9.24
N ALA A 41 34.29 35.26 9.47
CA ALA A 41 33.11 34.82 8.73
C ALA A 41 33.22 35.11 7.22
N LEU A 42 33.69 36.30 6.84
CA LEU A 42 33.92 36.66 5.43
C LEU A 42 34.97 35.78 4.77
N LEU A 43 36.08 35.47 5.46
CA LEU A 43 37.10 34.57 4.95
C LEU A 43 36.55 33.15 4.73
N ILE A 44 35.77 32.63 5.67
CA ILE A 44 35.13 31.32 5.56
C ILE A 44 34.16 31.29 4.37
N LEU A 45 33.33 32.32 4.21
CA LEU A 45 32.38 32.42 3.11
C LEU A 45 33.10 32.49 1.76
N LEU A 46 34.19 33.27 1.67
CA LEU A 46 35.02 33.35 0.48
C LEU A 46 35.62 31.99 0.10
N ILE A 47 36.19 31.27 1.07
CA ILE A 47 36.77 29.94 0.86
C ILE A 47 35.68 28.95 0.43
N GLY A 48 34.54 28.94 1.12
CA GLY A 48 33.42 28.08 0.81
C GLY A 48 32.83 28.33 -0.58
N TRP A 49 32.74 29.59 -1.01
CA TRP A 49 32.30 29.95 -2.36
C TRP A 49 33.25 29.41 -3.44
N ILE A 50 34.56 29.50 -3.23
CA ILE A 50 35.56 28.94 -4.15
C ILE A 50 35.45 27.41 -4.17
N LEU A 51 35.43 26.77 -2.99
CA LEU A 51 35.36 25.31 -2.86
C LEU A 51 34.08 24.75 -3.50
N GLY A 52 32.92 25.35 -3.23
CA GLY A 52 31.65 24.89 -3.79
C GLY A 52 31.63 24.94 -5.31
N ARG A 53 32.20 25.99 -5.91
CA ARG A 53 32.29 26.09 -7.37
C ARG A 53 33.24 25.05 -7.97
N ILE A 54 34.36 24.78 -7.32
CA ILE A 54 35.32 23.74 -7.76
C ILE A 54 34.68 22.36 -7.64
N LEU A 55 34.15 22.00 -6.46
CA LEU A 55 33.57 20.69 -6.18
C LEU A 55 32.35 20.42 -7.08
N GLY A 56 31.42 21.37 -7.19
CA GLY A 56 30.27 21.25 -8.08
C GLY A 56 30.68 21.03 -9.54
N GLY A 57 31.69 21.78 -10.02
CA GLY A 57 32.23 21.63 -11.36
C GLY A 57 32.92 20.28 -11.60
N ILE A 58 33.64 19.74 -10.60
CA ILE A 58 34.24 18.41 -10.68
C ILE A 58 33.14 17.35 -10.81
N VAL A 59 32.10 17.41 -9.97
CA VAL A 59 31.03 16.41 -10.00
C VAL A 59 30.23 16.48 -11.29
N THR A 60 29.91 17.67 -11.80
CA THR A 60 29.27 17.81 -13.11
C THR A 60 30.08 17.11 -14.20
N ARG A 61 31.39 17.34 -14.26
CA ARG A 61 32.26 16.70 -15.27
C ARG A 61 32.32 15.19 -15.13
N VAL A 62 32.37 14.67 -13.90
CA VAL A 62 32.36 13.23 -13.64
C VAL A 62 31.05 12.61 -14.11
N LEU A 63 29.91 13.24 -13.79
CA LEU A 63 28.58 12.76 -14.18
C LEU A 63 28.33 12.85 -15.69
N GLU A 64 28.79 13.93 -16.33
CA GLU A 64 28.79 14.07 -17.79
C GLU A 64 29.64 12.97 -18.45
N GLY A 65 30.82 12.67 -17.88
CA GLY A 65 31.72 11.62 -18.35
C GLY A 65 31.12 10.20 -18.25
N ILE A 66 30.20 9.97 -17.31
CA ILE A 66 29.45 8.71 -17.17
C ILE A 66 28.33 8.58 -18.21
N GLY A 67 28.02 9.64 -18.96
CA GLY A 67 26.99 9.64 -20.00
C GLY A 67 25.57 9.85 -19.47
N LEU A 68 25.41 10.40 -18.26
CA LEU A 68 24.09 10.68 -17.68
C LEU A 68 23.24 11.62 -18.55
N SER A 69 23.89 12.45 -19.35
CA SER A 69 23.28 13.44 -20.26
C SER A 69 22.52 12.82 -21.44
N SER A 70 22.79 11.58 -21.84
CA SER A 70 22.04 10.94 -22.95
C SER A 70 20.63 10.52 -22.55
N TYR A 71 20.38 10.28 -21.26
CA TYR A 71 19.11 9.74 -20.77
C TYR A 71 18.00 10.79 -20.59
N THR A 72 18.37 12.07 -20.56
CA THR A 72 17.44 13.19 -20.29
C THR A 72 17.20 14.08 -21.52
N ARG A 73 17.83 13.71 -22.64
CA ARG A 73 17.80 14.48 -23.89
C ARG A 73 16.37 14.61 -24.39
N ASN A 74 15.94 15.83 -24.72
CA ASN A 74 14.56 16.21 -25.10
C ASN A 74 13.54 16.36 -23.97
N THR A 75 13.96 16.36 -22.70
CA THR A 75 13.08 16.75 -21.58
C THR A 75 13.31 18.21 -21.18
N PRO A 76 12.39 18.87 -20.45
CA PRO A 76 12.61 20.24 -19.95
C PRO A 76 13.90 20.43 -19.15
N VAL A 77 14.38 19.37 -18.49
CA VAL A 77 15.59 19.35 -17.67
C VAL A 77 16.87 19.54 -18.51
N ASP A 78 16.83 19.20 -19.80
CA ASP A 78 17.97 19.35 -20.72
C ASP A 78 18.30 20.82 -21.03
N ARG A 79 17.32 21.73 -20.89
CA ARG A 79 17.49 23.16 -21.25
C ARG A 79 18.49 23.91 -20.36
N ASP A 80 18.67 23.46 -19.12
CA ASP A 80 19.54 24.10 -18.12
C ASP A 80 20.86 23.33 -17.85
N GLY A 81 21.32 22.57 -18.85
CA GLY A 81 22.57 21.79 -18.76
C GLY A 81 22.40 20.35 -18.25
N GLY A 82 21.16 19.88 -18.12
CA GLY A 82 20.84 18.49 -17.79
C GLY A 82 21.09 18.09 -16.34
N ILE A 83 20.84 16.81 -16.04
CA ILE A 83 20.89 16.26 -14.68
C ILE A 83 22.30 16.40 -14.05
N ALA A 84 23.36 16.26 -14.84
CA ALA A 84 24.73 16.37 -14.34
C ALA A 84 25.05 17.81 -13.85
N SER A 85 24.57 18.83 -14.57
CA SER A 85 24.66 20.23 -14.15
C SER A 85 23.80 20.49 -12.92
N ALA A 86 22.58 19.95 -12.89
CA ALA A 86 21.68 20.09 -11.74
C ALA A 86 22.29 19.51 -10.45
N ILE A 87 22.88 18.31 -10.51
CA ILE A 87 23.53 17.67 -9.36
C ILE A 87 24.79 18.44 -8.93
N GLY A 88 25.65 18.85 -9.87
CA GLY A 88 26.83 19.63 -9.51
C GLY A 88 26.47 21.00 -8.93
N THR A 89 25.39 21.62 -9.42
CA THR A 89 24.82 22.85 -8.85
C THR A 89 24.32 22.58 -7.43
N LEU A 90 23.55 21.51 -7.20
CA LEU A 90 23.09 21.12 -5.87
C LEU A 90 24.25 20.95 -4.89
N ILE A 91 25.32 20.27 -5.29
CA ILE A 91 26.53 20.10 -4.47
C ILE A 91 27.19 21.44 -4.15
N ALA A 92 27.30 22.34 -5.13
CA ALA A 92 27.85 23.67 -4.89
C ALA A 92 27.02 24.44 -3.84
N TYR A 93 25.69 24.38 -3.92
CA TYR A 93 24.80 24.99 -2.93
C TYR A 93 24.92 24.35 -1.54
N ILE A 94 25.11 23.03 -1.46
CA ILE A 94 25.38 22.34 -0.18
C ILE A 94 26.67 22.88 0.45
N VAL A 95 27.73 23.03 -0.34
CA VAL A 95 29.00 23.58 0.15
C VAL A 95 28.85 25.05 0.57
N TYR A 96 28.11 25.86 -0.19
CA TYR A 96 27.80 27.24 0.18
C TYR A 96 27.00 27.31 1.48
N PHE A 97 26.05 26.40 1.68
CA PHE A 97 25.27 26.31 2.91
C PHE A 97 26.16 25.99 4.11
N TYR A 98 27.02 24.97 4.02
CA TYR A 98 27.94 24.65 5.12
C TYR A 98 28.96 25.77 5.39
N ALA A 99 29.40 26.48 4.35
CA ALA A 99 30.25 27.66 4.54
C ALA A 99 29.51 28.80 5.24
N ALA A 100 28.25 29.04 4.88
CA ALA A 100 27.41 30.03 5.56
C ALA A 100 27.14 29.63 7.02
N LEU A 101 26.93 28.34 7.29
CA LEU A 101 26.78 27.81 8.64
C LEU A 101 28.06 28.00 9.47
N ALA A 102 29.23 27.66 8.92
CA ALA A 102 30.51 27.89 9.60
C ALA A 102 30.78 29.38 9.84
N ALA A 103 30.39 30.26 8.90
CA ALA A 103 30.48 31.70 9.08
C ALA A 103 29.52 32.20 10.18
N ALA A 104 28.29 31.69 10.24
CA ALA A 104 27.32 32.01 11.29
C ALA A 104 27.78 31.58 12.69
N ASP A 105 28.43 30.41 12.78
CA ASP A 105 29.02 29.90 14.02
C ASP A 105 30.14 30.84 14.53
N VAL A 106 31.02 31.29 13.63
CA VAL A 106 32.07 32.28 13.96
C VAL A 106 31.50 33.63 14.40
N LEU A 107 30.33 34.03 13.88
CA LEU A 107 29.63 35.24 14.34
C LEU A 107 29.01 35.10 15.74
N GLY A 108 28.99 33.89 16.32
CA GLY A 108 28.51 33.64 17.69
C GLY A 108 26.99 33.72 17.85
N ILE A 109 26.22 33.60 16.76
CA ILE A 109 24.75 33.67 16.81
C ILE A 109 24.21 32.25 17.04
N SER A 110 24.18 31.79 18.29
CA SER A 110 23.82 30.41 18.65
C SER A 110 22.48 29.95 18.08
N MET A 111 21.45 30.81 18.18
CA MET A 111 20.11 30.48 17.64
C MET A 111 20.12 30.28 16.12
N LEU A 112 20.93 31.06 15.39
CA LEU A 112 21.06 30.92 13.95
C LEU A 112 21.82 29.64 13.60
N SER A 113 22.88 29.33 14.35
CA SER A 113 23.70 28.12 14.17
C SER A 113 22.88 26.85 14.39
N GLU A 114 22.07 26.80 15.45
CA GLU A 114 21.19 25.65 15.74
C GLU A 114 20.18 25.39 14.62
N LEU A 115 19.45 26.43 14.18
CA LEU A 115 18.48 26.31 13.08
C LEU A 115 19.15 25.90 11.75
N PHE A 116 20.33 26.44 11.47
CA PHE A 116 21.08 26.09 10.25
C PHE A 116 21.64 24.66 10.33
N SER A 117 22.01 24.19 11.52
CA SER A 117 22.48 22.83 11.75
C SER A 117 21.37 21.80 11.48
N GLU A 118 20.16 22.05 11.97
CA GLU A 118 18.99 21.22 11.68
C GLU A 118 18.70 21.16 10.17
N ILE A 119 18.67 22.32 9.50
CA ILE A 119 18.49 22.37 8.04
C ILE A 119 19.63 21.64 7.32
N GLY A 120 20.87 21.84 7.78
CA GLY A 120 22.07 21.20 7.25
C GLY A 120 22.04 19.67 7.35
N ALA A 121 21.33 19.10 8.31
CA ALA A 121 21.15 17.65 8.43
C ALA A 121 20.26 17.07 7.31
N PHE A 122 19.38 17.86 6.69
CA PHE A 122 18.57 17.42 5.55
C PHE A 122 19.33 17.41 4.22
N LEU A 123 20.43 18.17 4.09
CA LEU A 123 21.20 18.27 2.85
C LEU A 123 21.78 16.91 2.38
N PRO A 124 22.42 16.10 3.25
CA PRO A 124 22.84 14.74 2.90
C PRO A 124 21.69 13.83 2.46
N LEU A 125 20.50 13.98 3.05
CA LEU A 125 19.32 13.20 2.69
C LEU A 125 18.84 13.55 1.29
N ILE A 126 18.74 14.85 0.95
CA ILE A 126 18.37 15.30 -0.39
C ILE A 126 19.40 14.83 -1.43
N PHE A 127 20.69 14.87 -1.09
CA PHE A 127 21.73 14.36 -1.97
C PHE A 127 21.60 12.85 -2.23
N SER A 128 21.37 12.07 -1.17
CA SER A 128 21.17 10.61 -1.25
C SER A 128 19.92 10.28 -2.08
N ALA A 129 18.82 11.01 -1.85
CA ALA A 129 17.59 10.89 -2.62
C ALA A 129 17.80 11.22 -4.11
N ALA A 130 18.56 12.27 -4.43
CA ALA A 130 18.87 12.64 -5.81
C ALA A 130 19.67 11.53 -6.53
N ILE A 131 20.66 10.92 -5.85
CA ILE A 131 21.41 9.78 -6.39
C ILE A 131 20.48 8.61 -6.67
N VAL A 132 19.63 8.24 -5.71
CA VAL A 132 18.69 7.12 -5.85
C VAL A 132 17.70 7.37 -6.98
N LEU A 133 17.20 8.60 -7.13
CA LEU A 133 16.34 8.99 -8.24
C LEU A 133 17.00 8.78 -9.60
N VAL A 134 18.26 9.19 -9.74
CA VAL A 134 19.04 8.97 -10.97
C VAL A 134 19.22 7.48 -11.26
N ILE A 135 19.63 6.71 -10.25
CA ILE A 135 19.85 5.26 -10.40
C ILE A 135 18.54 4.58 -10.80
N GLY A 136 17.45 4.88 -10.10
CA GLY A 136 16.13 4.33 -10.38
C GLY A 136 15.60 4.70 -11.77
N PHE A 137 15.89 5.91 -12.25
CA PHE A 137 15.53 6.32 -13.60
C PHE A 137 16.22 5.46 -14.68
N ILE A 138 17.52 5.20 -14.50
CA ILE A 138 18.31 4.36 -15.41
C ILE A 138 17.81 2.90 -15.36
N ILE A 139 17.61 2.36 -14.16
CA ILE A 139 17.13 0.99 -13.95
C ILE A 139 15.74 0.82 -14.58
N GLY A 140 14.81 1.74 -14.31
CA GLY A 140 13.44 1.66 -14.81
C GLY A 140 13.37 1.58 -16.32
N ARG A 141 14.13 2.43 -17.01
CA ARG A 141 14.21 2.41 -18.47
C ARG A 141 14.83 1.12 -19.01
N THR A 142 15.96 0.70 -18.44
CA THR A 142 16.66 -0.52 -18.87
C THR A 142 15.77 -1.75 -18.71
N VAL A 143 15.11 -1.88 -17.55
CA VAL A 143 14.22 -3.00 -17.27
C VAL A 143 12.96 -2.94 -18.13
N GLY A 144 12.38 -1.76 -18.34
CA GLY A 144 11.24 -1.55 -19.23
C GLY A 144 11.53 -2.02 -20.66
N ASP A 145 12.68 -1.60 -21.22
CA ASP A 145 13.11 -1.99 -22.57
C ASP A 145 13.36 -3.51 -22.68
N LEU A 146 13.93 -4.13 -21.64
CA LEU A 146 14.14 -5.59 -21.59
C LEU A 146 12.81 -6.34 -21.54
N VAL A 147 11.86 -5.89 -20.71
CA VAL A 147 10.52 -6.49 -20.62
C VAL A 147 9.78 -6.35 -21.94
N ALA A 148 9.86 -5.18 -22.60
CA ALA A 148 9.23 -4.96 -23.89
C ALA A 148 9.72 -5.97 -24.94
N GLN A 149 11.04 -6.18 -25.02
CA GLN A 149 11.64 -7.15 -25.94
C GLN A 149 11.20 -8.59 -25.66
N ILE A 150 11.16 -8.97 -24.38
CA ILE A 150 10.71 -10.31 -23.96
C ILE A 150 9.24 -10.53 -24.36
N VAL A 151 8.38 -9.56 -24.06
CA VAL A 151 6.93 -9.65 -24.33
C VAL A 151 6.66 -9.69 -25.84
N ASP A 152 7.32 -8.85 -26.63
CA ASP A 152 7.16 -8.87 -28.08
C ASP A 152 7.68 -10.19 -28.70
N GLY A 153 8.72 -10.79 -28.10
CA GLY A 153 9.22 -12.11 -28.48
C GLY A 153 8.21 -13.25 -28.35
N PHE A 154 7.25 -13.14 -27.42
CA PHE A 154 6.18 -14.14 -27.24
C PHE A 154 5.01 -14.01 -28.24
N GLY A 155 4.99 -12.97 -29.08
CA GLY A 155 3.95 -12.81 -30.10
C GLY A 155 2.55 -12.47 -29.56
N PHE A 156 2.47 -11.96 -28.32
CA PHE A 156 1.20 -11.55 -27.69
C PHE A 156 0.43 -10.52 -28.51
N SER A 157 1.13 -9.77 -29.37
CA SER A 157 0.58 -8.79 -30.32
C SER A 157 -0.54 -9.35 -31.21
N THR A 158 -0.61 -10.66 -31.41
CA THR A 158 -1.66 -11.30 -32.20
C THR A 158 -2.97 -11.42 -31.42
N TYR A 159 -2.93 -11.59 -30.10
CA TYR A 159 -4.12 -11.78 -29.27
C TYR A 159 -4.84 -10.46 -28.94
N ALA A 160 -4.16 -9.32 -28.94
CA ALA A 160 -4.81 -8.03 -28.74
C ALA A 160 -5.51 -7.51 -30.00
N ARG A 161 -5.19 -8.03 -31.19
CA ARG A 161 -5.81 -7.61 -32.45
C ARG A 161 -7.30 -7.96 -32.46
N GLY A 162 -8.15 -6.98 -32.78
CA GLY A 162 -9.61 -7.12 -32.75
C GLY A 162 -10.24 -6.94 -31.36
N THR A 163 -9.46 -6.60 -30.34
CA THR A 163 -9.98 -6.24 -29.01
C THR A 163 -9.99 -4.70 -28.83
N PRO A 164 -10.79 -4.15 -27.89
CA PRO A 164 -10.74 -2.73 -27.56
C PRO A 164 -9.34 -2.23 -27.14
N LEU A 165 -8.46 -3.14 -26.70
CA LEU A 165 -7.09 -2.82 -26.27
C LEU A 165 -6.15 -2.50 -27.44
N GLU A 166 -6.51 -2.87 -28.67
CA GLU A 166 -5.65 -2.69 -29.85
C GLU A 166 -5.27 -1.21 -30.06
N ASN A 167 -6.19 -0.29 -29.77
CA ASN A 167 -5.94 1.16 -29.92
C ASN A 167 -4.95 1.69 -28.88
N ILE A 168 -5.01 1.18 -27.65
CA ILE A 168 -4.10 1.56 -26.55
C ILE A 168 -2.71 1.04 -26.86
N THR A 169 -2.63 -0.24 -27.23
CA THR A 169 -1.40 -0.91 -27.61
C THR A 169 -0.73 -0.28 -28.83
N ARG A 170 -1.48 0.04 -29.90
CA ARG A 170 -0.90 0.68 -31.10
C ARG A 170 -0.33 2.05 -30.78
N SER A 171 -0.99 2.83 -29.92
CA SER A 171 -0.51 4.15 -29.51
C SER A 171 0.80 4.09 -28.73
N ALA A 172 1.00 3.03 -27.95
CA ALA A 172 2.24 2.75 -27.22
C ALA A 172 3.34 2.08 -28.08
N GLY A 173 3.08 1.80 -29.37
CA GLY A 173 4.05 1.14 -30.25
C GLY A 173 4.09 -0.39 -30.14
N GLY A 174 3.08 -1.03 -29.54
CA GLY A 174 3.01 -2.50 -29.41
C GLY A 174 2.65 -2.96 -28.00
N ILE A 175 2.38 -4.27 -27.82
CA ILE A 175 2.07 -4.82 -26.48
C ILE A 175 3.34 -4.83 -25.63
N GLY A 176 4.47 -5.23 -26.20
CA GLY A 176 5.75 -5.19 -25.51
C GLY A 176 6.06 -3.80 -25.01
N ASN A 177 6.01 -2.80 -25.88
CA ASN A 177 6.23 -1.40 -25.46
C ASN A 177 5.21 -0.92 -24.42
N ALA A 178 3.92 -1.26 -24.54
CA ALA A 178 2.93 -0.90 -23.52
C ALA A 178 3.24 -1.51 -22.14
N ILE A 179 3.60 -2.80 -22.09
CA ILE A 179 3.95 -3.48 -20.85
C ILE A 179 5.31 -3.00 -20.32
N GLY A 180 6.29 -2.80 -21.19
CA GLY A 180 7.60 -2.26 -20.86
C GLY A 180 7.50 -0.87 -20.24
N SER A 181 6.71 0.03 -20.84
CA SER A 181 6.42 1.35 -20.27
C SER A 181 5.70 1.24 -18.92
N LEU A 182 4.76 0.30 -18.76
CA LEU A 182 4.11 0.09 -17.47
C LEU A 182 5.12 -0.31 -16.37
N VAL A 183 6.05 -1.22 -16.69
CA VAL A 183 7.12 -1.64 -15.78
C VAL A 183 8.09 -0.49 -15.49
N GLU A 184 8.46 0.30 -16.51
CA GLU A 184 9.28 1.50 -16.36
C GLU A 184 8.66 2.48 -15.37
N TYR A 185 7.39 2.85 -15.56
CA TYR A 185 6.66 3.75 -14.64
C TYR A 185 6.50 3.15 -13.24
N PHE A 186 6.31 1.83 -13.13
CA PHE A 186 6.26 1.16 -11.84
C PHE A 186 7.60 1.25 -11.11
N ILE A 187 8.74 1.09 -11.80
CA ILE A 187 10.06 1.27 -11.20
C ILE A 187 10.30 2.73 -10.82
N TYR A 188 9.84 3.71 -11.61
CA TYR A 188 9.89 5.13 -11.24
C TYR A 188 9.08 5.40 -9.98
N PHE A 189 7.92 4.76 -9.85
CA PHE A 189 7.11 4.83 -8.65
C PHE A 189 7.83 4.23 -7.43
N LEU A 190 8.43 3.03 -7.55
CA LEU A 190 9.23 2.43 -6.48
C LEU A 190 10.47 3.27 -6.12
N THR A 191 11.05 3.95 -7.10
CA THR A 191 12.15 4.89 -6.88
C THR A 191 11.67 6.11 -6.08
N ALA A 192 10.49 6.64 -6.40
CA ALA A 192 9.87 7.72 -5.63
C ALA A 192 9.57 7.30 -4.19
N LEU A 193 9.17 6.04 -3.98
CA LEU A 193 8.99 5.45 -2.65
C LEU A 193 10.31 5.42 -1.87
N ALA A 194 11.37 4.89 -2.48
CA ALA A 194 12.70 4.89 -1.86
C ALA A 194 13.20 6.31 -1.53
N VAL A 195 12.90 7.29 -2.40
CA VAL A 195 13.20 8.71 -2.14
C VAL A 195 12.40 9.24 -0.94
N ALA A 196 11.11 8.93 -0.82
CA ALA A 196 10.30 9.35 0.32
C ALA A 196 10.83 8.78 1.64
N ASP A 197 11.28 7.51 1.62
CA ASP A 197 11.92 6.86 2.78
C ASP A 197 13.23 7.55 3.17
N ILE A 198 14.07 7.88 2.20
CA ILE A 198 15.34 8.59 2.44
C ILE A 198 15.10 9.99 3.01
N VAL A 199 14.10 10.71 2.49
CA VAL A 199 13.75 12.06 2.98
C VAL A 199 13.06 12.00 4.35
N GLN A 200 12.71 10.80 4.84
CA GLN A 200 12.09 10.56 6.14
C GLN A 200 10.76 11.31 6.29
N ILE A 201 9.84 11.13 5.34
CA ILE A 201 8.47 11.63 5.43
C ILE A 201 7.52 10.44 5.63
N PRO A 202 7.28 9.98 6.88
CA PRO A 202 6.59 8.71 7.14
C PRO A 202 5.21 8.64 6.50
N ALA A 203 4.43 9.72 6.58
CA ALA A 203 3.09 9.76 6.00
C ALA A 203 3.10 9.60 4.47
N LEU A 204 4.12 10.14 3.79
CA LEU A 204 4.26 9.98 2.34
C LEU A 204 4.72 8.56 2.00
N SER A 205 5.71 8.04 2.74
CA SER A 205 6.20 6.67 2.58
C SER A 205 5.11 5.62 2.79
N GLU A 206 4.27 5.77 3.81
CA GLU A 206 3.15 4.86 4.09
C GLU A 206 2.14 4.86 2.94
N LEU A 207 1.69 6.04 2.51
CA LEU A 207 0.76 6.16 1.38
C LEU A 207 1.32 5.57 0.08
N LEU A 208 2.62 5.80 -0.19
CA LEU A 208 3.25 5.24 -1.37
C LEU A 208 3.41 3.71 -1.25
N ASN A 209 3.68 3.16 -0.06
CA ASN A 209 3.78 1.72 0.17
C ASN A 209 2.43 1.02 -0.02
N ASP A 210 1.36 1.60 0.52
CA ASP A 210 0.01 1.10 0.34
C ASP A 210 -0.38 1.10 -1.15
N PHE A 211 -0.05 2.18 -1.86
CA PHE A 211 -0.28 2.25 -3.30
C PHE A 211 0.62 1.28 -4.09
N ALA A 212 1.86 1.05 -3.68
CA ALA A 212 2.73 0.05 -4.30
C ALA A 212 2.12 -1.36 -4.17
N ALA A 213 1.59 -1.69 -3.00
CA ALA A 213 0.91 -2.96 -2.72
C ALA A 213 -0.41 -3.10 -3.49
N PHE A 214 -1.08 -1.98 -3.79
CA PHE A 214 -2.29 -1.96 -4.60
C PHE A 214 -2.06 -2.45 -6.04
N ILE A 215 -0.88 -2.24 -6.63
CA ILE A 215 -0.63 -2.61 -8.04
C ILE A 215 -0.68 -4.14 -8.27
N PRO A 216 0.05 -5.00 -7.53
CA PRO A 216 -0.09 -6.46 -7.63
C PRO A 216 -1.51 -6.94 -7.28
N ALA A 217 -2.11 -6.36 -6.25
CA ALA A 217 -3.47 -6.66 -5.81
C ALA A 217 -4.49 -6.37 -6.92
N LEU A 218 -4.35 -5.24 -7.61
CA LEU A 218 -5.17 -4.86 -8.76
C LEU A 218 -5.06 -5.87 -9.91
N ILE A 219 -3.85 -6.29 -10.26
CA ILE A 219 -3.62 -7.32 -11.28
C ILE A 219 -4.30 -8.63 -10.85
N GLY A 220 -4.13 -9.05 -9.60
CA GLY A 220 -4.78 -10.23 -9.04
C GLY A 220 -6.31 -10.16 -9.13
N GLY A 221 -6.90 -9.02 -8.75
CA GLY A 221 -8.35 -8.79 -8.84
C GLY A 221 -8.86 -8.81 -10.29
N ILE A 222 -8.13 -8.22 -11.22
CA ILE A 222 -8.45 -8.28 -12.66
C ILE A 222 -8.41 -9.72 -13.16
N LEU A 223 -7.40 -10.50 -12.79
CA LEU A 223 -7.30 -11.92 -13.16
C LEU A 223 -8.46 -12.74 -12.61
N VAL A 224 -8.81 -12.55 -11.33
CA VAL A 224 -9.99 -13.17 -10.72
C VAL A 224 -11.26 -12.82 -11.49
N LEU A 225 -11.42 -11.54 -11.86
CA LEU A 225 -12.58 -11.08 -12.63
C LEU A 225 -12.65 -11.79 -13.99
N ILE A 226 -11.54 -11.83 -14.75
CA ILE A 226 -11.48 -12.48 -16.06
C ILE A 226 -11.88 -13.96 -15.95
N VAL A 227 -11.29 -14.70 -15.01
CA VAL A 227 -11.56 -16.13 -14.81
C VAL A 227 -13.00 -16.35 -14.36
N GLY A 228 -13.48 -15.55 -13.40
CA GLY A 228 -14.83 -15.71 -12.86
C GLY A 228 -15.92 -15.33 -13.86
N VAL A 229 -15.72 -14.33 -14.71
CA VAL A 229 -16.64 -14.02 -15.82
C VAL A 229 -16.71 -15.16 -16.82
N PHE A 230 -15.56 -15.73 -17.18
CA PHE A 230 -15.50 -16.90 -18.05
C PHE A 230 -16.28 -18.08 -17.45
N LEU A 231 -16.05 -18.36 -16.16
CA LEU A 231 -16.70 -19.45 -15.44
C LEU A 231 -18.21 -19.23 -15.31
N ALA A 232 -18.65 -18.01 -15.03
CA ALA A 232 -20.07 -17.66 -14.94
C ALA A 232 -20.82 -17.98 -16.23
N ASN A 233 -20.25 -17.61 -17.39
CA ASN A 233 -20.85 -17.90 -18.69
C ASN A 233 -20.88 -19.40 -19.00
N ARG A 234 -19.83 -20.15 -18.65
CA ARG A 234 -19.81 -21.62 -18.86
C ARG A 234 -20.80 -22.35 -17.96
N LEU A 235 -20.90 -21.95 -16.69
CA LEU A 235 -21.85 -22.55 -15.75
C LEU A 235 -23.30 -22.21 -16.11
N GLU A 236 -23.58 -20.97 -16.56
CA GLU A 236 -24.87 -20.59 -17.13
C GLU A 236 -25.27 -21.54 -18.26
N GLU A 237 -24.38 -21.72 -19.23
CA GLU A 237 -24.64 -22.50 -20.44
C GLU A 237 -24.92 -23.97 -20.13
N ILE A 238 -24.16 -24.58 -19.21
CA ILE A 238 -24.37 -25.96 -18.77
C ILE A 238 -25.78 -26.12 -18.15
N VAL A 239 -26.16 -25.21 -17.25
CA VAL A 239 -27.44 -25.30 -16.56
C VAL A 239 -28.58 -24.98 -17.51
N ALA A 240 -28.49 -23.89 -18.26
CA ALA A 240 -29.55 -23.43 -19.17
C ALA A 240 -29.82 -24.41 -20.32
N ASN A 241 -28.82 -25.19 -20.75
CA ASN A 241 -28.96 -26.15 -21.85
C ASN A 241 -29.41 -27.55 -21.40
N THR A 242 -29.60 -27.79 -20.10
CA THR A 242 -30.03 -29.11 -19.61
C THR A 242 -31.41 -29.51 -20.19
N ASP A 243 -32.34 -28.55 -20.28
CA ASP A 243 -33.67 -28.75 -20.85
C ASP A 243 -34.20 -27.44 -21.44
N ARG A 244 -35.12 -27.50 -22.42
CA ARG A 244 -35.76 -26.31 -23.01
C ARG A 244 -36.85 -25.68 -22.13
N SER A 245 -36.86 -25.98 -20.85
CA SER A 245 -37.87 -25.45 -19.92
C SER A 245 -37.54 -24.00 -19.52
N ARG A 246 -38.57 -23.18 -19.32
CA ARG A 246 -38.38 -21.80 -18.82
C ARG A 246 -37.71 -21.78 -17.44
N LEU A 247 -37.97 -22.78 -16.60
CA LEU A 247 -37.39 -22.89 -15.26
C LEU A 247 -35.88 -23.15 -15.32
N THR A 248 -35.43 -23.99 -16.26
CA THR A 248 -34.01 -24.31 -16.46
C THR A 248 -33.22 -23.10 -16.95
N SER A 249 -33.81 -22.31 -17.87
CA SER A 249 -33.20 -21.04 -18.33
C SER A 249 -33.08 -20.02 -17.19
N LEU A 250 -34.10 -19.88 -16.34
CA LEU A 250 -34.05 -19.00 -15.16
C LEU A 250 -33.02 -19.49 -14.13
N ALA A 251 -32.89 -20.80 -13.94
CA ALA A 251 -31.88 -21.38 -13.06
C ALA A 251 -30.46 -21.07 -13.58
N GLY A 252 -30.22 -21.19 -14.89
CA GLY A 252 -28.94 -20.83 -15.50
C GLY A 252 -28.59 -19.35 -15.30
N LEU A 253 -29.56 -18.46 -15.48
CA LEU A 253 -29.38 -17.03 -15.18
C LEU A 253 -29.09 -16.79 -13.69
N GLY A 254 -29.78 -17.50 -12.80
CA GLY A 254 -29.50 -17.45 -11.36
C GLY A 254 -28.07 -17.86 -11.02
N VAL A 255 -27.58 -18.96 -11.61
CA VAL A 255 -26.19 -19.42 -11.44
C VAL A 255 -25.21 -18.37 -11.96
N LYS A 256 -25.47 -17.77 -13.12
CA LYS A 256 -24.63 -16.69 -13.67
C LYS A 256 -24.51 -15.51 -12.71
N LEU A 257 -25.64 -15.00 -12.23
CA LEU A 257 -25.67 -13.86 -11.33
C LEU A 257 -24.96 -14.17 -10.01
N PHE A 258 -25.14 -15.39 -9.50
CA PHE A 258 -24.48 -15.86 -8.28
C PHE A 258 -22.96 -15.93 -8.46
N VAL A 259 -22.48 -16.53 -9.55
CA VAL A 259 -21.04 -16.62 -9.85
C VAL A 259 -20.44 -15.24 -10.12
N TYR A 260 -21.16 -14.34 -10.79
CA TYR A 260 -20.71 -12.95 -10.95
C TYR A 260 -20.59 -12.23 -9.61
N TYR A 261 -21.58 -12.36 -8.74
CA TYR A 261 -21.52 -11.77 -7.40
C TYR A 261 -20.27 -12.25 -6.65
N ILE A 262 -20.03 -13.57 -6.62
CA ILE A 262 -18.85 -14.15 -5.96
C ILE A 262 -17.57 -13.62 -6.61
N THR A 263 -17.51 -13.62 -7.94
CA THR A 263 -16.35 -13.15 -8.70
C THR A 263 -16.02 -11.70 -8.38
N ILE A 264 -17.02 -10.82 -8.40
CA ILE A 264 -16.85 -9.39 -8.09
C ILE A 264 -16.43 -9.22 -6.63
N THR A 265 -17.05 -9.96 -5.71
CA THR A 265 -16.70 -9.90 -4.29
C THR A 265 -15.25 -10.32 -4.07
N ILE A 266 -14.82 -11.46 -4.60
CA ILE A 266 -13.44 -11.93 -4.46
C ILE A 266 -12.47 -10.97 -5.15
N ALA A 267 -12.82 -10.48 -6.35
CA ALA A 267 -11.97 -9.53 -7.07
C ALA A 267 -11.79 -8.24 -6.25
N LEU A 268 -12.87 -7.65 -5.72
CA LEU A 268 -12.82 -6.45 -4.89
C LEU A 268 -12.00 -6.68 -3.60
N ASP A 269 -12.19 -7.82 -2.94
CA ASP A 269 -11.44 -8.20 -1.75
C ASP A 269 -9.94 -8.37 -2.05
N THR A 270 -9.61 -9.00 -3.18
CA THR A 270 -8.22 -9.17 -3.66
C THR A 270 -7.53 -7.83 -3.89
N VAL A 271 -8.26 -6.82 -4.38
CA VAL A 271 -7.73 -5.46 -4.58
C VAL A 271 -7.61 -4.68 -3.25
N GLY A 272 -8.21 -5.18 -2.17
CA GLY A 272 -8.20 -4.54 -0.84
C GLY A 272 -9.41 -3.62 -0.59
N PHE A 273 -10.46 -3.68 -1.41
CA PHE A 273 -11.69 -2.96 -1.13
C PHE A 273 -12.48 -3.62 -0.01
N ALA A 274 -13.06 -2.81 0.88
CA ALA A 274 -13.93 -3.31 1.95
C ALA A 274 -15.24 -3.90 1.38
N THR A 275 -15.28 -5.22 1.23
CA THR A 275 -16.45 -5.95 0.70
C THR A 275 -17.51 -6.28 1.76
N GLY A 276 -17.31 -5.87 3.02
CA GLY A 276 -18.18 -6.20 4.16
C GLY A 276 -19.65 -5.81 3.96
N VAL A 277 -19.91 -4.70 3.29
CA VAL A 277 -21.28 -4.27 2.95
C VAL A 277 -21.90 -5.23 1.93
N LEU A 278 -21.15 -5.56 0.87
CA LEU A 278 -21.59 -6.47 -0.19
C LEU A 278 -21.89 -7.87 0.35
N THR A 279 -21.00 -8.42 1.19
CA THR A 279 -21.16 -9.74 1.81
C THR A 279 -22.30 -9.77 2.82
N THR A 280 -22.50 -8.71 3.60
CA THR A 280 -23.61 -8.63 4.56
C THR A 280 -24.96 -8.61 3.84
N PHE A 281 -25.13 -7.75 2.83
CA PHE A 281 -26.38 -7.67 2.07
C PHE A 281 -26.68 -8.97 1.34
N PHE A 282 -25.68 -9.57 0.70
CA PHE A 282 -25.86 -10.82 -0.01
C PHE A 282 -26.18 -11.98 0.92
N THR A 283 -25.45 -12.11 2.03
CA THR A 283 -25.71 -13.13 3.04
C THR A 283 -27.12 -12.97 3.59
N ALA A 284 -27.53 -11.75 3.93
CA ALA A 284 -28.89 -11.48 4.40
C ALA A 284 -29.94 -11.88 3.35
N ALA A 285 -29.74 -11.54 2.07
CA ALA A 285 -30.66 -11.89 0.99
C ALA A 285 -30.74 -13.40 0.75
N VAL A 286 -29.60 -14.09 0.70
CA VAL A 286 -29.50 -15.55 0.52
C VAL A 286 -30.12 -16.26 1.72
N THR A 287 -29.76 -15.88 2.94
CA THR A 287 -30.33 -16.44 4.17
C THR A 287 -31.85 -16.21 4.24
N ALA A 288 -32.34 -15.02 3.87
CA ALA A 288 -33.77 -14.74 3.83
C ALA A 288 -34.48 -15.59 2.77
N PHE A 289 -33.93 -15.69 1.56
CA PHE A 289 -34.50 -16.47 0.47
C PHE A 289 -34.54 -17.97 0.80
N PHE A 290 -33.41 -18.56 1.19
CA PHE A 290 -33.33 -19.98 1.54
C PHE A 290 -34.02 -20.29 2.87
N GLY A 291 -34.04 -19.36 3.82
CA GLY A 291 -34.82 -19.47 5.05
C GLY A 291 -36.32 -19.53 4.74
N ALA A 292 -36.82 -18.62 3.90
CA ALA A 292 -38.22 -18.63 3.45
C ALA A 292 -38.55 -19.89 2.64
N LEU A 293 -37.66 -20.31 1.73
CA LEU A 293 -37.83 -21.55 0.97
C LEU A 293 -37.86 -22.78 1.87
N GLY A 294 -36.97 -22.86 2.87
CA GLY A 294 -36.94 -23.94 3.85
C GLY A 294 -38.24 -24.05 4.64
N VAL A 295 -38.77 -22.92 5.10
CA VAL A 295 -40.09 -22.87 5.76
C VAL A 295 -41.20 -23.31 4.81
N ALA A 296 -41.21 -22.81 3.57
CA ALA A 296 -42.23 -23.17 2.59
C ALA A 296 -42.22 -24.67 2.26
N LEU A 297 -41.04 -25.26 2.08
CA LEU A 297 -40.88 -26.70 1.84
C LEU A 297 -41.30 -27.52 3.06
N ALA A 298 -40.90 -27.11 4.27
CA ALA A 298 -41.30 -27.79 5.50
C ALA A 298 -42.83 -27.79 5.69
N LEU A 299 -43.48 -26.66 5.44
CA LEU A 299 -44.93 -26.55 5.49
C LEU A 299 -45.61 -27.35 4.37
N GLY A 300 -45.09 -27.27 3.14
CA GLY A 300 -45.63 -27.98 1.98
C GLY A 300 -45.58 -29.50 2.15
N ILE A 301 -44.44 -30.03 2.59
CA ILE A 301 -44.28 -31.46 2.88
C ILE A 301 -45.10 -31.85 4.12
N GLY A 302 -45.04 -31.04 5.19
CA GLY A 302 -45.75 -31.33 6.44
C GLY A 302 -47.27 -31.39 6.26
N ILE A 303 -47.85 -30.45 5.51
CA ILE A 303 -49.28 -30.46 5.18
C ILE A 303 -49.58 -31.58 4.19
N GLY A 304 -48.77 -31.74 3.14
CA GLY A 304 -49.01 -32.75 2.10
C GLY A 304 -49.00 -34.18 2.65
N VAL A 305 -48.00 -34.52 3.45
CA VAL A 305 -47.90 -35.83 4.11
C VAL A 305 -48.91 -35.94 5.25
N GLY A 306 -49.04 -34.89 6.08
CA GLY A 306 -49.93 -34.89 7.24
C GLY A 306 -51.40 -35.07 6.88
N TRP A 307 -51.88 -34.37 5.84
CA TRP A 307 -53.25 -34.54 5.35
C TRP A 307 -53.40 -35.70 4.38
N GLY A 308 -52.41 -35.97 3.52
CA GLY A 308 -52.48 -37.07 2.55
C GLY A 308 -52.40 -38.47 3.16
N SER A 309 -51.72 -38.64 4.31
CA SER A 309 -51.62 -39.93 4.98
C SER A 309 -52.82 -40.25 5.88
N LYS A 310 -53.66 -39.26 6.19
CA LYS A 310 -54.77 -39.39 7.14
C LYS A 310 -55.75 -40.49 6.73
N ASP A 311 -56.18 -40.48 5.48
CA ASP A 311 -57.19 -41.42 4.98
C ASP A 311 -56.60 -42.84 4.87
N TYR A 312 -55.36 -42.96 4.40
CA TYR A 312 -54.65 -44.24 4.31
C TYR A 312 -54.43 -44.89 5.68
N VAL A 313 -54.06 -44.10 6.69
CA VAL A 313 -53.92 -44.59 8.06
C VAL A 313 -55.28 -44.99 8.62
N ALA A 314 -56.32 -44.18 8.42
CA ALA A 314 -57.67 -44.47 8.92
C ALA A 314 -58.22 -45.80 8.36
N GLU A 315 -57.93 -46.15 7.12
CA GLU A 315 -58.41 -47.39 6.49
C GLU A 315 -57.58 -48.64 6.86
N ASN A 316 -56.31 -48.47 7.23
CA ASN A 316 -55.42 -49.59 7.56
C ASN A 316 -55.25 -49.83 9.08
N ILE A 317 -55.65 -48.89 9.94
CA ILE A 317 -55.40 -48.94 11.38
C ILE A 317 -56.05 -50.14 12.06
N ASP A 318 -57.28 -50.49 11.67
CA ASP A 318 -58.02 -51.61 12.27
C ASP A 318 -57.31 -52.94 12.00
N ARG A 319 -56.73 -53.10 10.80
CA ARG A 319 -55.99 -54.30 10.38
C ARG A 319 -54.66 -54.41 11.13
N TRP A 320 -53.96 -53.29 11.34
CA TRP A 320 -52.72 -53.27 12.11
C TRP A 320 -52.95 -53.57 13.58
N VAL A 321 -54.01 -53.01 14.18
CA VAL A 321 -54.41 -53.28 15.57
C VAL A 321 -54.81 -54.74 15.74
N ALA A 322 -55.54 -55.33 14.79
CA ALA A 322 -55.91 -56.73 14.82
C ALA A 322 -54.68 -57.66 14.75
N ASN A 323 -53.75 -57.39 13.83
CA ASN A 323 -52.54 -58.18 13.69
C ASN A 323 -51.65 -58.07 14.95
N ALA A 324 -51.47 -56.86 15.50
CA ALA A 324 -50.68 -56.66 16.71
C ALA A 324 -51.29 -57.36 17.93
N ARG A 325 -52.63 -57.34 18.06
CA ARG A 325 -53.32 -58.11 19.11
C ARG A 325 -53.14 -59.61 18.91
N GLY A 326 -53.23 -60.08 17.66
CA GLY A 326 -52.97 -61.46 17.27
C GLY A 326 -51.61 -61.95 17.74
N SER A 327 -50.54 -61.20 17.43
CA SER A 327 -49.17 -61.52 17.83
C SER A 327 -48.98 -61.56 19.35
N VAL A 328 -49.63 -60.67 20.09
CA VAL A 328 -49.57 -60.67 21.57
C VAL A 328 -50.34 -61.86 22.15
N SER A 329 -51.47 -62.24 21.56
CA SER A 329 -52.22 -63.43 21.98
C SER A 329 -51.54 -64.75 21.61
N GLU A 330 -50.74 -64.80 20.54
CA GLU A 330 -49.87 -65.94 20.24
C GLU A 330 -48.76 -66.07 21.29
N LEU A 331 -48.08 -64.97 21.63
CA LEU A 331 -47.06 -64.95 22.69
C LEU A 331 -47.62 -65.31 24.08
N ASN A 332 -48.90 -65.04 24.34
CA ASN A 332 -49.55 -65.34 25.62
C ASN A 332 -50.20 -66.74 25.67
N ASN A 333 -50.28 -67.43 24.53
CA ASN A 333 -50.81 -68.79 24.41
C ASN A 333 -49.72 -69.82 24.07
N GLU A 334 -48.46 -69.41 23.98
CA GLU A 334 -47.33 -70.34 23.96
C GLU A 334 -47.26 -71.04 25.32
N PRO A 335 -47.43 -72.37 25.40
CA PRO A 335 -47.25 -73.10 26.64
C PRO A 335 -45.79 -72.91 27.09
N ASP A 336 -45.60 -72.65 28.39
CA ASP A 336 -44.31 -72.68 29.05
C ASP A 336 -43.70 -74.09 28.92
N THR A 337 -43.05 -74.38 27.79
CA THR A 337 -42.08 -75.46 27.70
C THR A 337 -40.79 -74.92 28.29
N GLY A 338 -40.67 -75.07 29.60
CA GLY A 338 -39.44 -74.83 30.32
C GLY A 338 -38.24 -75.55 29.67
N PRO A 339 -37.00 -75.11 29.95
CA PRO A 339 -35.82 -75.62 29.29
C PRO A 339 -35.68 -77.11 29.59
N ASN A 340 -35.85 -77.94 28.56
CA ASN A 340 -35.31 -79.30 28.59
C ASN A 340 -33.80 -79.17 28.42
N ASP A 341 -33.10 -79.25 29.55
CA ASP A 341 -31.68 -79.55 29.61
C ASP A 341 -31.44 -80.91 28.93
N GLU A 342 -31.16 -80.90 27.64
CA GLU A 342 -30.62 -82.07 26.94
C GLU A 342 -29.25 -81.67 26.37
N PHE A 343 -28.24 -81.86 27.21
CA PHE A 343 -26.84 -81.94 26.81
C PHE A 343 -26.71 -83.06 25.77
N ASP A 344 -26.74 -82.73 24.48
CA ASP A 344 -26.17 -83.59 23.45
C ASP A 344 -24.76 -83.09 23.09
N SER A 345 -23.78 -83.72 23.73
CA SER A 345 -22.38 -83.60 23.38
C SER A 345 -22.09 -84.41 22.12
N SER A 346 -22.04 -83.75 20.98
CA SER A 346 -21.31 -84.23 19.80
C SER A 346 -20.64 -83.07 19.05
N GLY A 347 -19.35 -82.86 19.32
CA GLY A 347 -18.44 -82.29 18.31
C GLY A 347 -17.96 -83.39 17.35
N PRO A 348 -16.91 -83.17 16.54
CA PRO A 348 -16.38 -81.95 15.95
C PRO A 348 -16.33 -82.06 14.41
N THR A 349 -15.83 -81.03 13.71
CA THR A 349 -15.00 -81.01 12.48
C THR A 349 -15.27 -79.66 11.77
N ASP A 350 -14.39 -78.68 11.91
CA ASP A 350 -13.17 -78.45 11.11
C ASP A 350 -13.44 -78.50 9.60
N ASP A 351 -13.59 -77.32 8.98
CA ASP A 351 -12.58 -76.75 8.07
C ASP A 351 -12.85 -75.26 7.79
#